data_AF-A0AAJ0DEW0-F1
#
_entry.id   AF-A0AAJ0DEW0-F1
#
_cell.length_a   1.000
_cell.length_b   1.000
_cell.length_c   1.000
_cell.angle_alpha   90.00
_cell.angle_beta   90.00
_cell.angle_gamma   90.00
#
_symmetry.space_group_name_H-M   'P 1'
#
loop_
_entity.id
_entity.type
_entity.pdbx_description
1 polymer ?
#
loop_
_entity_poly.entity_id
_entity_poly.type
_entity_poly.pdbx_seq_one_letter_code
_entity_poly.pdbx_strand_id
1 'polypeptide(L)'
;MFSREWLSEVNHLEYPFDLAHTLAYKFGYGDDLEKFKEEGMKFSLVGDGTLDKPHCARLLLVNGVGDEIFPLDDYYECLLRGSPKEVRFVPARKHMGEPEAFIIILGWLYKLFGLEGHPGDQMRTIPSRPKY
;
A
#
# COMPACT_ATOMS: atom_id res chain seq x y z
N MET A 1 -2.07 -7.42 6.58
CA MET A 1 -1.57 -6.45 7.58
C MET A 1 -2.41 -6.47 8.87
N PHE A 2 -1.92 -5.88 9.98
CA PHE A 2 -2.61 -5.70 11.27
C PHE A 2 -3.02 -6.95 12.08
N SER A 3 -2.66 -8.15 11.63
CA SER A 3 -2.77 -9.32 12.51
C SER A 3 -1.75 -9.23 13.65
N ARG A 4 -1.98 -9.95 14.75
CA ARG A 4 -1.02 -10.03 15.86
C ARG A 4 0.34 -10.52 15.38
N GLU A 5 0.36 -11.51 14.50
CA GLU A 5 1.57 -12.09 13.93
C GLU A 5 2.33 -11.04 13.13
N TRP A 6 1.65 -10.36 12.20
CA TRP A 6 2.28 -9.31 11.40
C TRP A 6 2.81 -8.16 12.27
N LEU A 7 2.02 -7.66 13.22
CA LEU A 7 2.43 -6.58 14.14
C LEU A 7 3.56 -6.99 15.09
N SER A 8 3.79 -8.30 15.31
CA SER A 8 4.89 -8.80 16.13
C SER A 8 6.20 -8.94 15.33
N GLU A 9 6.12 -9.12 14.01
CA GLU A 9 7.29 -9.37 13.17
C GLU A 9 7.73 -8.15 12.34
N VAL A 10 6.81 -7.22 12.02
CA VAL A 10 7.07 -6.18 11.01
C VAL A 10 8.26 -5.25 11.35
N ASN A 11 8.59 -5.10 12.63
CA ASN A 11 9.75 -4.31 13.07
C ASN A 11 11.11 -4.95 12.74
N HIS A 12 11.12 -6.22 12.34
CA HIS A 12 12.33 -6.97 11.96
C HIS A 12 12.55 -7.02 10.44
N LEU A 13 11.68 -6.34 9.67
CA LEU A 13 11.66 -6.38 8.21
C LEU A 13 12.35 -5.14 7.61
N GLU A 14 11.88 -4.65 6.45
CA GLU A 14 12.55 -3.62 5.66
C GLU A 14 12.49 -2.21 6.27
N TYR A 15 11.47 -1.89 7.07
CA TYR A 15 11.30 -0.52 7.55
C TYR A 15 12.37 -0.17 8.59
N PRO A 16 13.12 0.94 8.43
CA PRO A 16 14.28 1.25 9.28
C PRO A 16 13.92 1.76 10.69
N PHE A 17 12.63 1.84 11.01
CA PHE A 17 12.11 2.37 12.27
C PHE A 17 11.08 1.40 12.87
N ASP A 18 10.65 1.70 14.10
CA ASP A 18 9.60 0.95 14.79
C ASP A 18 8.22 1.18 14.14
N LEU A 19 7.93 0.40 13.11
CA LEU A 19 6.71 0.52 12.33
C LEU A 19 5.47 0.15 13.15
N ALA A 20 5.54 -0.91 13.95
CA ALA A 20 4.41 -1.39 14.73
C ALA A 20 3.95 -0.34 15.76
N HIS A 21 4.87 0.26 16.53
CA HIS A 21 4.50 1.33 17.47
C HIS A 21 4.06 2.60 16.72
N THR A 22 4.71 2.95 15.61
CA THR A 22 4.29 4.08 14.79
C THR A 22 2.84 3.92 14.29
N LEU A 23 2.45 2.70 13.90
CA LEU A 23 1.09 2.37 13.52
C LEU A 23 0.15 2.40 14.73
N ALA A 24 0.53 1.85 15.88
CA ALA A 24 -0.28 1.94 17.10
C ALA A 24 -0.63 3.40 17.44
N TYR A 25 0.36 4.30 17.41
CA TYR A 25 0.14 5.73 17.57
C TYR A 25 -0.82 6.31 16.52
N LYS A 26 -0.56 6.04 15.23
CA LYS A 26 -1.37 6.55 14.12
C LYS A 26 -2.83 6.12 14.23
N PHE A 27 -3.09 4.90 14.69
CA PHE A 27 -4.43 4.32 14.81
C PHE A 27 -5.08 4.56 16.18
N GLY A 28 -4.49 5.42 17.02
CA GLY A 28 -5.11 5.93 18.25
C GLY A 28 -4.88 5.09 19.50
N TYR A 29 -3.91 4.17 19.48
CA TYR A 29 -3.52 3.34 20.64
C TYR A 29 -2.39 3.97 21.46
N GLY A 30 -1.69 4.98 20.92
CA GLY A 30 -0.52 5.57 21.56
C GLY A 30 0.59 4.52 21.71
N ASP A 31 1.19 4.43 22.90
CA ASP A 31 2.22 3.46 23.24
C ASP A 31 1.68 2.02 23.47
N ASP A 32 0.37 1.80 23.45
CA ASP A 32 -0.24 0.50 23.76
C ASP A 32 -0.25 -0.44 22.54
N LEU A 33 0.94 -0.93 22.16
CA LEU A 33 1.09 -1.84 21.02
C LEU A 33 0.38 -3.19 21.26
N GLU A 34 0.35 -3.71 22.49
CA GLU A 34 -0.33 -4.99 22.75
C GLU A 34 -1.83 -4.89 22.54
N LYS A 35 -2.47 -3.81 22.99
CA LYS A 35 -3.88 -3.57 22.67
C LYS A 35 -4.11 -3.39 21.17
N PHE A 36 -3.17 -2.77 20.45
CA PHE A 36 -3.26 -2.68 18.99
C PHE A 36 -3.16 -4.05 18.32
N LYS A 37 -2.32 -4.96 18.81
CA LYS A 37 -2.24 -6.35 18.33
C LYS A 37 -3.53 -7.13 18.55
N GLU A 38 -4.25 -6.86 19.64
CA GLU A 38 -5.53 -7.52 19.95
C GLU A 38 -6.68 -7.01 19.08
N GLU A 39 -6.75 -5.69 18.87
CA GLU A 39 -7.89 -5.06 18.22
C GLU A 39 -7.65 -4.69 16.75
N GLY A 40 -6.41 -4.72 16.27
CA GLY A 40 -5.99 -4.14 14.99
C GLY A 40 -6.74 -4.69 13.77
N MET A 41 -7.18 -5.95 13.82
CA MET A 41 -7.97 -6.55 12.76
C MET A 41 -9.34 -5.88 12.53
N LYS A 42 -9.81 -5.02 13.45
CA LYS A 42 -11.02 -4.21 13.23
C LYS A 42 -10.91 -3.22 12.06
N PHE A 43 -9.68 -2.90 11.63
CA PHE A 43 -9.42 -2.04 10.47
C PHE A 43 -9.35 -2.80 9.15
N SER A 44 -9.59 -4.11 9.15
CA SER A 44 -9.58 -4.93 7.94
C SER A 44 -10.74 -4.55 7.02
N LEU A 45 -10.41 -4.24 5.76
CA LEU A 45 -11.41 -4.01 4.71
C LEU A 45 -12.13 -5.29 4.26
N VAL A 46 -11.57 -6.45 4.60
CA VAL A 46 -12.27 -7.75 4.49
C VAL A 46 -13.25 -7.88 5.65
N GLY A 47 -12.78 -7.62 6.87
CA GLY A 47 -13.58 -7.76 8.10
C GLY A 47 -14.79 -6.82 8.15
N ASP A 48 -14.66 -5.60 7.62
CA ASP A 48 -15.76 -4.62 7.56
C ASP A 48 -16.68 -4.77 6.32
N GLY A 49 -16.37 -5.72 5.43
CA GLY A 49 -17.11 -5.99 4.19
C GLY A 49 -16.91 -4.97 3.07
N THR A 50 -15.99 -4.01 3.21
CA THR A 50 -15.73 -2.99 2.19
C THR A 50 -15.20 -3.60 0.89
N LEU A 51 -14.29 -4.59 0.96
CA LEU A 51 -13.75 -5.25 -0.24
C LEU A 51 -14.77 -6.13 -0.97
N ASP A 52 -15.81 -6.61 -0.27
CA ASP A 52 -16.83 -7.48 -0.85
C ASP A 52 -17.96 -6.70 -1.54
N LYS A 53 -17.92 -5.36 -1.54
CA LYS A 53 -18.91 -4.54 -2.23
C LYS A 53 -18.88 -4.84 -3.74
N PRO A 54 -20.06 -5.09 -4.37
CA PRO A 54 -20.13 -5.47 -5.78
C PRO A 54 -19.70 -4.34 -6.72
N HIS A 55 -19.76 -3.09 -6.25
CA HIS A 55 -19.40 -1.89 -6.99
C HIS A 55 -18.39 -1.07 -6.21
N CYS A 56 -17.27 -0.75 -6.85
CA CYS A 56 -16.27 0.20 -6.34
C CYS A 56 -15.77 1.10 -7.48
N ALA A 57 -15.03 2.15 -7.13
CA ALA A 57 -14.27 2.91 -8.12
C ALA A 57 -13.29 1.99 -8.87
N ARG A 58 -12.89 2.37 -10.08
CA ARG A 58 -11.84 1.68 -10.82
C ARG A 58 -10.53 1.78 -10.03
N LEU A 59 -9.91 0.65 -9.71
CA LEU A 59 -8.68 0.58 -8.92
C LEU A 59 -7.52 0.07 -9.76
N LEU A 60 -6.38 0.73 -9.59
CA LEU A 60 -5.07 0.20 -9.95
C LEU A 60 -4.34 -0.21 -8.67
N LEU A 61 -3.93 -1.46 -8.63
CA LEU A 61 -3.13 -2.05 -7.57
C LEU A 61 -1.66 -2.11 -8.02
N VAL A 62 -0.77 -1.38 -7.36
CA VAL A 62 0.67 -1.34 -7.67
C VAL A 62 1.47 -1.64 -6.42
N ASN A 63 2.38 -2.61 -6.49
CA ASN A 63 3.40 -2.82 -5.46
C ASN A 63 4.63 -3.53 -6.03
N GLY A 64 5.72 -3.57 -5.26
CA GLY A 64 6.83 -4.48 -5.55
C GLY A 64 6.54 -5.89 -5.04
N VAL A 65 7.04 -6.89 -5.75
CA VAL A 65 6.85 -8.31 -5.37
C VAL A 65 7.55 -8.64 -4.05
N GLY A 66 8.63 -7.93 -3.71
CA GLY A 66 9.39 -8.12 -2.48
C GLY A 66 9.13 -7.05 -1.41
N ASP A 67 7.95 -6.41 -1.40
CA ASP A 67 7.58 -5.47 -0.33
C ASP A 67 7.46 -6.22 0.99
N GLU A 68 8.35 -5.92 1.93
CA GLU A 68 8.37 -6.50 3.28
C GLU A 68 7.74 -5.55 4.32
N ILE A 69 7.29 -4.37 3.90
CA ILE A 69 6.57 -3.39 4.74
C ILE A 69 5.07 -3.70 4.67
N PHE A 70 4.48 -3.66 3.47
CA PHE A 70 3.08 -4.02 3.26
C PHE A 70 2.99 -5.23 2.32
N PRO A 71 2.56 -6.39 2.83
CA PRO A 71 2.72 -7.64 2.11
C PRO A 71 1.88 -7.68 0.83
N LEU A 72 2.42 -8.34 -0.20
CA LEU A 72 1.71 -8.58 -1.46
C LEU A 72 0.40 -9.37 -1.24
N ASP A 73 0.31 -10.16 -0.19
CA ASP A 73 -0.88 -10.96 0.17
C ASP A 73 -2.14 -10.10 0.38
N ASP A 74 -2.01 -8.88 0.92
CA ASP A 74 -3.15 -7.96 1.07
C ASP A 74 -3.70 -7.50 -0.31
N TYR A 75 -2.85 -7.48 -1.35
CA TYR A 75 -3.29 -7.21 -2.71
C TYR A 75 -4.00 -8.41 -3.33
N TYR A 76 -3.60 -9.64 -3.01
CA TYR A 76 -4.32 -10.84 -3.45
C TYR A 76 -5.73 -10.89 -2.87
N GLU A 77 -5.94 -10.50 -1.61
CA GLU A 77 -7.29 -10.34 -1.05
C GLU A 77 -8.14 -9.36 -1.87
N CYS A 78 -7.54 -8.25 -2.34
CA CYS A 78 -8.25 -7.34 -3.23
C CYS A 78 -8.63 -7.98 -4.56
N LEU A 79 -7.78 -8.85 -5.14
CA LEU A 79 -8.06 -9.50 -6.42
C LEU A 79 -9.17 -10.56 -6.35
N LEU A 80 -9.38 -11.15 -5.18
CA LEU A 80 -10.38 -12.20 -4.95
C LEU A 80 -11.78 -11.66 -4.62
N ARG A 81 -11.94 -10.34 -4.47
CA ARG A 81 -13.15 -9.71 -3.90
C ARG A 81 -13.63 -8.50 -4.71
N GLY A 82 -14.95 -8.28 -4.68
CA GLY A 82 -15.59 -7.11 -5.27
C GLY A 82 -15.45 -7.01 -6.80
N SER A 83 -15.49 -5.77 -7.33
CA SER A 83 -15.34 -5.54 -8.78
C SER A 83 -13.91 -5.83 -9.27
N PRO A 84 -13.70 -6.24 -10.53
CA PRO A 84 -12.37 -6.44 -11.10
C PRO A 84 -11.45 -5.22 -10.94
N LYS A 85 -10.16 -5.47 -10.71
CA LYS A 85 -9.11 -4.44 -10.57
C LYS A 85 -8.07 -4.58 -11.67
N GLU A 86 -7.37 -3.49 -11.95
CA GLU A 86 -6.13 -3.52 -12.72
C GLU A 86 -4.95 -3.72 -11.75
N VAL A 87 -3.95 -4.50 -12.16
CA VAL A 87 -2.81 -4.83 -11.30
C VAL A 87 -1.49 -4.63 -12.04
N ARG A 88 -0.49 -4.14 -11.30
CA ARG A 88 0.90 -4.14 -11.73
C ARG A 88 1.81 -4.41 -10.54
N PHE A 89 2.28 -5.65 -10.45
CA PHE A 89 3.36 -5.98 -9.53
C PHE A 89 4.71 -5.83 -10.23
N VAL A 90 5.65 -5.16 -9.57
CA VAL A 90 6.98 -4.87 -10.12
C VAL A 90 7.98 -5.93 -9.61
N PRO A 91 8.50 -6.82 -10.47
CA PRO A 91 9.45 -7.86 -10.07
C PRO A 91 10.76 -7.26 -9.55
N ALA A 92 11.40 -7.97 -8.60
CA ALA A 92 12.68 -7.56 -8.00
C ALA A 92 12.69 -6.14 -7.39
N ARG A 93 11.51 -5.61 -7.05
CA ARG A 93 11.32 -4.38 -6.28
C ARG A 93 10.67 -4.67 -4.95
N LYS A 94 11.02 -3.86 -3.96
CA LYS A 94 10.49 -3.91 -2.61
C LYS A 94 9.35 -2.90 -2.46
N HIS A 95 9.30 -2.18 -1.35
CA HIS A 95 8.23 -1.25 -1.02
C HIS A 95 7.74 -0.39 -2.19
N MET A 96 6.42 -0.40 -2.39
CA MET A 96 5.69 0.39 -3.41
C MET A 96 6.04 0.08 -4.87
N GLY A 97 7.04 -0.77 -5.16
CA GLY A 97 7.51 -1.03 -6.52
C GLY A 97 8.38 0.10 -7.09
N GLU A 98 8.99 0.89 -6.21
CA GLU A 98 9.81 2.06 -6.56
C GLU A 98 11.15 1.68 -7.22
N PRO A 99 11.65 2.48 -8.19
CA PRO A 99 11.07 3.73 -8.72
C PRO A 99 10.08 3.56 -9.89
N GLU A 100 9.91 2.36 -10.43
CA GLU A 100 9.10 2.12 -11.64
C GLU A 100 7.61 2.42 -11.44
N ALA A 101 7.12 2.19 -10.22
CA ALA A 101 5.72 2.39 -9.86
C ALA A 101 5.21 3.79 -10.19
N PHE A 102 6.01 4.85 -10.00
CA PHE A 102 5.60 6.22 -10.32
C PHE A 102 5.17 6.40 -11.78
N ILE A 103 5.97 5.91 -12.73
CA ILE A 103 5.66 6.07 -14.16
C ILE A 103 4.43 5.25 -14.54
N ILE A 104 4.27 4.06 -13.94
CA ILE A 104 3.08 3.22 -14.12
C ILE A 104 1.82 3.94 -13.64
N ILE A 105 1.86 4.48 -12.41
CA ILE A 105 0.72 5.17 -11.78
C ILE A 105 0.36 6.43 -12.57
N LEU A 106 1.34 7.27 -12.90
CA LEU A 106 1.09 8.48 -13.69
C LEU A 106 0.54 8.16 -15.08
N GLY A 107 1.08 7.14 -15.76
CA GLY A 107 0.56 6.69 -17.04
C GLY A 107 -0.88 6.18 -16.97
N TRP A 108 -1.25 5.51 -15.87
CA TRP A 108 -2.62 5.09 -15.64
C TRP A 108 -3.55 6.27 -15.36
N LEU A 109 -3.13 7.24 -14.54
CA LEU A 109 -3.91 8.45 -14.26
C LEU A 109 -4.16 9.29 -15.52
N TYR A 110 -3.14 9.47 -16.37
CA TYR A 110 -3.30 10.19 -17.64
C TYR A 110 -4.36 9.53 -18.52
N LYS A 111 -4.32 8.19 -18.63
CA LYS A 111 -5.33 7.44 -19.38
C LYS A 111 -6.71 7.51 -18.75
N LEU A 112 -6.79 7.44 -17.42
CA LEU A 112 -8.05 7.49 -16.68
C LEU A 112 -8.77 8.82 -16.89
N PHE A 113 -8.03 9.93 -16.86
CA PHE A 113 -8.58 11.28 -16.95
C PHE A 113 -8.52 11.89 -18.35
N GLY A 114 -7.96 11.18 -19.35
CA GLY A 114 -7.82 11.70 -20.71
C GLY A 114 -6.86 12.89 -20.80
N LEU A 115 -5.81 12.91 -19.98
CA LEU A 115 -4.82 13.98 -19.97
C LEU A 115 -3.88 13.86 -21.17
N GLU A 116 -3.58 15.01 -21.79
CA GLU A 116 -2.56 15.12 -22.84
C GLU A 116 -1.18 15.38 -22.22
N GLY A 117 -0.12 14.85 -22.84
CA GLY A 117 1.27 15.02 -22.39
C GLY A 117 1.97 13.70 -22.03
N HIS A 118 3.22 13.80 -21.58
CA HIS A 118 4.03 12.64 -21.23
C HIS A 118 4.22 12.54 -19.70
N PRO A 119 3.90 11.41 -19.04
CA PRO A 119 4.08 11.23 -17.60
C PRO A 119 5.49 11.57 -17.07
N GLY A 120 6.51 11.40 -17.92
CA GLY A 120 7.88 11.76 -17.61
C GLY A 120 8.12 13.27 -17.40
N ASP A 121 7.26 14.15 -17.95
CA ASP A 121 7.35 15.58 -17.69
C ASP A 121 6.99 15.90 -16.23
N GLN A 122 6.02 15.19 -15.66
CA GLN A 122 5.68 15.31 -14.24
C GLN A 122 6.84 14.86 -13.34
N MET A 123 7.55 13.78 -13.72
CA MET A 123 8.70 13.29 -12.96
C MET A 123 9.81 14.34 -12.85
N ARG A 124 9.97 15.23 -13.83
CA ARG A 124 10.95 16.32 -13.79
C ARG A 124 10.60 17.41 -12.77
N THR A 125 9.34 17.48 -12.33
CA THR A 125 8.89 18.43 -11.31
C THR A 125 9.13 17.93 -9.88
N ILE A 126 9.38 16.61 -9.72
CA ILE A 126 9.66 16.02 -8.42
C ILE A 126 11.06 16.48 -7.96
N PRO A 127 11.20 17.06 -6.76
CA PRO A 127 12.49 17.48 -6.24
C PRO A 127 13.45 16.29 -6.20
N SER A 128 14.56 16.37 -6.94
CA SER A 128 15.54 15.28 -7.06
C SER A 128 16.42 15.09 -5.82
N ARG A 129 16.26 15.94 -4.80
CA ARG A 129 16.95 15.85 -3.51
C ARG A 129 15.99 16.17 -2.35
N PRO A 130 16.02 15.38 -1.27
CA PRO A 130 15.44 15.82 -0.01
C PRO A 130 16.11 17.14 0.41
N LYS A 131 15.33 18.09 0.95
CA LYS A 131 15.82 19.40 1.42
C LYS A 131 16.49 19.32 2.80
N TYR A 132 16.86 18.14 3.25
CA TYR A 132 17.28 17.83 4.61
C TYR A 132 18.35 16.75 4.59
#